data_AF-A0ABD4TTN0-F1
#
_entry.id   AF-A0ABD4TTN0-F1
#
_cell.length_a   1.000
_cell.length_b   1.000
_cell.length_c   1.000
_cell.angle_alpha   90.00
_cell.angle_beta   90.00
_cell.angle_gamma   90.00
#
_symmetry.space_group_name_H-M   'P 1'
#
loop_
_entity.id
_entity.type
_entity.pdbx_description
1 polymer ?
#
loop_
_entity_poly.entity_id
_entity_poly.type
_entity_poly.pdbx_seq_one_letter_code
_entity_poly.pdbx_strand_id
1 'polypeptide(L)' 'MTAPLVENLSKEAARHELAELKKSIESLSGDSFEEFEERADNYNLTPREFAVWERISELRWLLGDD' A
#
# COMPACT_ATOMS: atom_id res chain seq x y z
N MET A 1 21.59 5.80 23.42
CA MET A 1 20.85 6.23 22.21
C MET A 1 20.39 4.97 21.51
N THR A 2 19.11 4.62 21.63
CA THR A 2 18.55 3.43 20.98
C THR A 2 18.40 3.78 19.50
N ALA A 3 19.19 3.15 18.64
CA ALA A 3 19.00 3.27 17.20
C ALA A 3 17.54 2.84 16.88
N PRO A 4 16.81 3.58 16.02
CA PRO A 4 15.49 3.13 15.60
C PRO A 4 15.67 1.76 14.96
N LEU A 5 14.97 0.77 15.52
CA LEU A 5 14.91 -0.58 14.98
C LEU A 5 14.18 -0.45 13.65
N VAL A 6 14.91 -0.15 12.58
CA VAL A 6 14.41 -0.31 11.21
C VAL A 6 14.29 -1.83 11.08
N GLU A 7 13.14 -2.37 11.47
CA GLU A 7 12.79 -3.73 11.11
C GLU A 7 12.90 -3.78 9.60
N ASN A 8 13.93 -4.48 9.11
CA ASN A 8 14.00 -4.84 7.71
C ASN A 8 12.74 -5.66 7.46
N LEU A 9 11.70 -5.02 6.92
CA LEU A 9 10.49 -5.69 6.52
C LEU A 9 10.94 -6.81 5.57
N SER A 10 10.85 -8.06 6.00
CA SER A 10 11.24 -9.16 5.14
C SER A 10 10.36 -9.13 3.90
N LYS A 11 10.84 -9.63 2.76
CA LYS A 11 10.03 -9.65 1.54
C LYS A 11 8.70 -10.39 1.73
N GLU A 12 8.67 -11.37 2.64
CA GLU A 12 7.48 -12.10 3.04
C GLU A 12 6.52 -11.22 3.84
N ALA A 13 7.03 -10.45 4.81
CA ALA A 13 6.22 -9.50 5.57
C ALA A 13 5.66 -8.39 4.67
N ALA A 14 6.45 -7.88 3.72
CA ALA A 14 6.02 -6.90 2.74
C ALA A 14 4.90 -7.42 1.83
N ARG A 15 5.01 -8.67 1.35
CA ARG A 15 3.95 -9.33 0.56
C ARG A 15 2.67 -9.51 1.37
N HIS A 16 2.80 -9.91 2.63
CA HIS A 16 1.64 -10.08 3.51
C HIS A 16 0.94 -8.74 3.75
N GLU A 17 1.70 -7.69 4.07
CA GLU A 17 1.16 -6.35 4.28
C GLU A 17 0.47 -5.82 3.01
N LEU A 18 1.10 -5.98 1.85
CA LEU A 18 0.51 -5.58 0.57
C LEU A 18 -0.80 -6.32 0.27
N ALA A 19 -0.87 -7.63 0.57
CA ALA A 19 -2.09 -8.41 0.39
C ALA A 19 -3.21 -7.94 1.33
N GLU A 20 -2.89 -7.59 2.58
CA GLU A 20 -3.87 -7.07 3.54
C GLU A 20 -4.34 -5.66 3.20
N LEU A 21 -3.45 -4.80 2.68
CA LEU A 21 -3.80 -3.47 2.19
C LEU A 21 -4.72 -3.55 0.97
N LYS A 22 -4.45 -4.46 0.02
CA LYS A 22 -5.31 -4.72 -1.13
C LYS A 22 -6.73 -5.13 -0.73
N LYS A 23 -6.87 -6.00 0.28
CA LYS A 23 -8.19 -6.37 0.82
C LYS A 23 -8.86 -5.21 1.56
N SER A 24 -8.08 -4.40 2.25
CA SER A 24 -8.59 -3.26 3.03
C SER A 24 -9.16 -2.16 2.13
N ILE A 25 -8.67 -2.04 0.89
CA ILE A 25 -9.19 -1.08 -0.10
C ILE A 25 -10.68 -1.30 -0.35
N GLU A 26 -11.12 -2.54 -0.59
CA GLU A 26 -12.55 -2.83 -0.80
C GLU A 26 -13.42 -2.36 0.37
N SER A 27 -12.91 -2.48 1.61
CA SER A 27 -13.62 -1.98 2.79
C SER A 27 -13.49 -0.46 3.00
N LEU A 28 -12.47 0.19 2.43
CA LEU A 28 -12.16 1.60 2.65
C LEU A 28 -12.89 2.49 1.64
N SER A 29 -12.80 2.15 0.36
CA SER A 29 -13.36 2.90 -0.76
C SER A 29 -14.69 2.32 -1.23
N GLY A 30 -14.95 1.03 -0.98
CA GLY A 30 -16.09 0.32 -1.58
C GLY A 30 -15.84 -0.08 -3.04
N ASP A 31 -14.67 0.27 -3.58
CA ASP A 31 -14.23 0.01 -4.93
C ASP A 31 -13.37 -1.26 -4.99
N SER A 32 -13.33 -1.89 -6.15
CA SER A 32 -12.31 -2.91 -6.41
C SER A 32 -10.91 -2.30 -6.41
N PHE A 33 -9.87 -3.12 -6.22
CA PHE A 33 -8.48 -2.65 -6.26
C PHE A 33 -8.13 -1.97 -7.60
N GLU A 34 -8.69 -2.45 -8.71
CA GLU A 34 -8.43 -1.95 -10.06
C GLU A 34 -9.04 -0.54 -10.26
N GLU A 35 -10.28 -0.34 -9.79
CA GLU A 35 -10.93 0.98 -9.78
C GLU A 35 -10.20 1.97 -8.85
N PHE A 36 -9.69 1.48 -7.72
CA PHE A 36 -8.89 2.28 -6.80
C PHE A 36 -7.56 2.73 -7.44
N GLU A 37 -6.90 1.83 -8.17
CA GLU A 37 -5.66 2.12 -8.90
C GLU A 37 -5.92 3.14 -10.02
N GLU A 38 -6.99 3.00 -10.80
CA GLU A 38 -7.39 4.02 -11.78
C GLU A 38 -7.66 5.39 -11.12
N ARG A 39 -8.31 5.41 -9.96
CA ARG A 39 -8.53 6.65 -9.19
C ARG A 39 -7.22 7.23 -8.69
N ALA A 40 -6.26 6.40 -8.29
CA ALA A 40 -4.94 6.82 -7.86
C ALA A 40 -4.17 7.52 -8.99
N ASP A 41 -4.18 6.91 -10.18
CA ASP A 41 -3.54 7.46 -11.38
C ASP A 41 -4.17 8.79 -11.82
N ASN A 42 -5.47 8.94 -11.60
CA ASN A 42 -6.21 10.17 -11.86
C ASN A 42 -6.16 11.20 -10.71
N TYR A 43 -5.33 10.99 -9.68
CA TYR A 43 -5.23 11.84 -8.49
C TYR A 43 -6.58 12.07 -7.77
N ASN A 44 -7.50 11.11 -7.88
CA ASN A 44 -8.86 11.16 -7.35
C ASN A 44 -9.01 10.33 -6.06
N LEU A 45 -8.01 10.41 -5.19
CA LEU A 45 -7.99 9.77 -3.87
C LEU A 45 -8.20 10.81 -2.77
N THR A 46 -8.95 10.43 -1.75
CA THR A 46 -9.01 11.18 -0.49
C THR A 46 -7.67 11.10 0.24
N PRO A 47 -7.35 12.02 1.18
CA PRO A 47 -6.09 11.99 1.93
C PRO A 47 -5.83 10.66 2.66
N ARG A 48 -6.90 9.97 3.09
CA ARG A 48 -6.80 8.67 3.76
C ARG A 48 -6.47 7.54 2.78
N GLU A 49 -7.10 7.55 1.61
CA GLU A 49 -6.81 6.61 0.53
C GLU A 49 -5.41 6.83 -0.03
N PHE A 50 -4.97 8.09 -0.15
CA PHE A 50 -3.63 8.43 -0.60
C PHE A 50 -2.54 7.86 0.32
N ALA A 51 -2.72 7.91 1.65
CA ALA A 51 -1.78 7.28 2.58
C ALA A 51 -1.68 5.76 2.40
N VAL A 52 -2.80 5.10 2.07
CA VAL A 52 -2.83 3.67 1.76
C VAL A 52 -2.12 3.40 0.43
N TRP A 53 -2.39 4.23 -0.58
CA TRP A 53 -1.76 4.13 -1.90
C TRP A 53 -0.24 4.32 -1.83
N GLU A 54 0.23 5.35 -1.12
CA GLU A 54 1.66 5.60 -0.88
C GLU A 54 2.34 4.38 -0.25
N ARG A 55 1.70 3.78 0.75
CA ARG A 55 2.20 2.55 1.39
C ARG A 55 2.25 1.36 0.42
N ILE A 56 1.26 1.22 -0.46
CA ILE A 56 1.24 0.15 -1.48
C ILE A 56 2.37 0.38 -2.49
N SER A 57 2.59 1.61 -2.94
CA SER A 57 3.68 1.96 -3.85
C SER A 57 5.04 1.68 -3.22
N GLU A 58 5.24 2.02 -1.94
CA GLU A 58 6.46 1.68 -1.20
C GLU A 58 6.70 0.17 -1.14
N LEU A 59 5.66 -0.61 -0.84
CA LEU A 59 5.76 -2.06 -0.74
C LEU A 59 6.03 -2.71 -2.11
N ARG A 60 5.41 -2.22 -3.19
CA ARG A 60 5.71 -2.66 -4.57
C ARG A 60 7.17 -2.39 -4.93
N TRP A 61 7.66 -1.19 -4.64
CA TRP A 61 9.06 -0.82 -4.86
C TRP A 61 10.02 -1.71 -4.06
N LEU A 62 9.72 -1.98 -2.79
CA LEU A 62 10.52 -2.87 -1.92
C LEU A 62 10.57 -4.31 -2.45
N LEU A 63 9.48 -4.76 -3.07
CA LEU A 63 9.35 -6.10 -3.63
C LEU A 63 9.95 -6.23 -5.04
N GLY A 64 10.20 -5.12 -5.74
CA GLY A 64 10.62 -5.08 -7.13
C GLY A 64 9.51 -5.50 -8.09
N ASP A 65 8.26 -5.19 -7.74
CA ASP A 65 7.03 -5.55 -8.45
C ASP A 65 6.48 -4.33 -9.21
N ASP A 66 7.37 -3.67 -9.97
CA ASP A 66 7.12 -2.46 -10.78
C ASP A 66 6.79 -2.84 -12.24
#